data_AF-A0A3A9ELI2-F1
#
_entry.id   AF-A0A3A9ELI2-F1
#
_cell.length_a   1.000
_cell.length_b   1.000
_cell.length_c   1.000
_cell.angle_alpha   90.00
_cell.angle_beta   90.00
_cell.angle_gamma   90.00
#
_symmetry.space_group_name_H-M   'P 1'
#
loop_
_entity.id
_entity.type
_entity.pdbx_description
1 polymer ?
#
loop_
_entity_poly.entity_id
_entity_poly.type
_entity_poly.pdbx_seq_one_letter_code
_entity_poly.pdbx_strand_id
1 'polypeptide(L)'
;MALTKAQVREILSAAGVDKEHMSDAVEKIIDGHVASVNALREEIDTYKETAGKLADVQKELEAAQTELSASKNDKWELKYKAIKEDFEAYKAQQSQKDAHAAKEAAYRALLKAAGISEKRLESVLRVSDVDGVELNEKGEVADAKDRLKSLKEEWADFIETREIQGAQISTPPDGAGGGRTMTKEQILAIKDTGERQRAMARNLDLFGIKGKE
;
A
#
# COMPACT_ATOMS: atom_id res chain seq x y z
N MET A 1 -36.76 73.80 0.30
CA MET A 1 -36.62 74.99 -0.56
C MET A 1 -36.35 76.18 0.34
N ALA A 2 -35.46 77.09 -0.04
CA ALA A 2 -35.18 78.28 0.77
C ALA A 2 -36.33 79.29 0.66
N LEU A 3 -36.63 80.01 1.75
CA LEU A 3 -37.49 81.20 1.73
C LEU A 3 -36.97 82.23 0.73
N THR A 4 -37.87 82.94 0.06
CA THR A 4 -37.52 84.01 -0.89
C THR A 4 -37.59 85.38 -0.21
N LYS A 5 -36.82 86.35 -0.73
CA LYS A 5 -36.87 87.75 -0.25
C LYS A 5 -38.31 88.31 -0.28
N ALA A 6 -39.14 87.89 -1.24
CA ALA A 6 -40.54 88.29 -1.33
C ALA A 6 -41.38 87.74 -0.19
N GLN A 7 -41.25 86.45 0.13
CA GLN A 7 -41.95 85.82 1.26
C GLN A 7 -41.54 86.42 2.60
N VAL A 8 -40.26 86.71 2.79
CA VAL A 8 -39.77 87.32 4.04
C VAL A 8 -40.28 88.76 4.18
N ARG A 9 -40.34 89.55 3.09
CA ARG A 9 -40.95 90.90 3.12
C ARG A 9 -42.43 90.86 3.48
N GLU A 10 -43.17 89.90 2.95
CA GLU A 10 -44.59 89.73 3.27
C GLU A 10 -44.80 89.40 4.75
N ILE A 11 -44.02 88.46 5.29
CA ILE A 11 -44.05 88.07 6.70
C ILE A 11 -43.68 89.25 7.62
N LEU A 12 -42.61 89.98 7.31
CA LEU A 12 -42.15 91.10 8.13
C LEU A 12 -43.11 92.31 8.05
N SER A 13 -43.73 92.54 6.88
CA SER A 13 -44.76 93.57 6.74
C SER A 13 -46.01 93.25 7.56
N ALA A 14 -46.41 91.97 7.63
CA ALA A 14 -47.52 91.53 8.47
C ALA A 14 -47.18 91.60 9.97
N ALA A 15 -45.91 91.46 10.32
CA ALA A 15 -45.40 91.60 11.69
C ALA A 15 -45.17 93.06 12.13
N GLY A 16 -45.39 94.04 11.25
CA GLY A 16 -45.30 95.47 11.57
C GLY A 16 -43.89 96.06 11.53
N VAL A 17 -42.94 95.42 10.85
CA VAL A 17 -41.59 95.97 10.66
C VAL A 17 -41.66 97.18 9.73
N ASP A 18 -41.04 98.29 10.15
CA ASP A 18 -40.99 99.53 9.38
C ASP A 18 -40.12 99.41 8.11
N LYS A 19 -40.31 100.34 7.18
CA LYS A 19 -39.61 100.33 5.88
C LYS A 19 -38.11 100.58 6.01
N GLU A 20 -37.66 101.22 7.09
CA GLU A 20 -36.25 101.58 7.31
C GLU A 20 -35.43 100.34 7.69
N HIS A 21 -36.01 99.42 8.47
CA HIS A 21 -35.37 98.16 8.87
C HIS A 21 -35.71 96.94 8.00
N MET A 22 -36.69 97.05 7.10
CA MET A 22 -37.16 95.97 6.24
C MET A 22 -36.05 95.31 5.41
N SER A 23 -35.18 96.10 4.77
CA SER A 23 -34.18 95.53 3.85
C SER A 23 -33.13 94.70 4.59
N ASP A 24 -32.58 95.23 5.69
CA ASP A 24 -31.55 94.56 6.49
C ASP A 24 -32.10 93.30 7.19
N ALA A 25 -33.34 93.36 7.70
CA ALA A 25 -34.01 92.20 8.29
C ALA A 25 -34.23 91.08 7.26
N VAL A 26 -34.66 91.42 6.04
CA VAL A 26 -34.85 90.45 4.95
C VAL A 26 -33.53 89.79 4.58
N GLU A 27 -32.45 90.55 4.46
CA GLU A 27 -31.14 90.01 4.08
C GLU A 27 -30.56 89.09 5.15
N LYS A 28 -30.56 89.51 6.43
CA LYS A 28 -30.09 88.66 7.54
C LYS A 28 -30.86 87.36 7.67
N ILE A 29 -32.19 87.40 7.51
CA ILE A 29 -33.04 86.20 7.60
C ILE A 29 -32.77 85.28 6.41
N ILE A 30 -32.65 85.82 5.20
CA ILE A 30 -32.40 85.02 4.01
C ILE A 30 -31.01 84.40 4.05
N ASP A 31 -29.99 85.16 4.44
CA ASP A 31 -28.61 84.67 4.53
C ASP A 31 -28.49 83.58 5.60
N GLY A 32 -29.06 83.79 6.78
CA GLY A 32 -29.12 82.77 7.83
C GLY A 32 -29.90 81.52 7.41
N HIS A 33 -31.03 81.69 6.71
CA HIS A 33 -31.82 80.58 6.21
C HIS A 33 -31.09 79.79 5.11
N VAL A 34 -30.46 80.47 4.14
CA VAL A 34 -29.65 79.83 3.10
C VAL A 34 -28.46 79.08 3.71
N ALA A 35 -27.78 79.66 4.69
CA ALA A 35 -26.70 78.99 5.42
C ALA A 35 -27.20 77.70 6.11
N SER A 36 -28.32 77.76 6.83
CA SER A 36 -28.90 76.57 7.49
C SER A 36 -29.36 75.49 6.51
N VAL A 37 -29.99 75.88 5.39
CA VAL A 37 -30.46 74.94 4.36
C VAL A 37 -29.30 74.28 3.64
N ASN A 38 -28.20 75.01 3.41
CA ASN A 38 -26.99 74.43 2.82
C ASN A 38 -26.29 73.47 3.78
N ALA A 39 -26.17 73.81 5.07
CA ALA A 39 -25.62 72.90 6.07
C ALA A 39 -26.41 71.59 6.17
N LEU A 40 -27.75 71.66 6.18
CA LEU A 40 -28.61 70.47 6.16
C LEU A 40 -28.48 69.63 4.89
N ARG A 41 -28.22 70.26 3.73
CA ARG A 41 -27.96 69.54 2.48
C ARG A 41 -26.65 68.78 2.54
N GLU A 42 -25.59 69.41 3.04
CA GLU A 42 -24.30 68.76 3.25
C GLU A 42 -24.44 67.55 4.19
N GLU A 43 -25.14 67.70 5.31
CA GLU A 43 -25.42 66.57 6.21
C GLU A 43 -26.19 65.45 5.51
N ILE A 44 -27.26 65.76 4.77
CA ILE A 44 -28.04 64.76 4.02
C ILE A 44 -27.16 64.01 3.01
N ASP A 45 -26.27 64.70 2.32
CA ASP A 45 -25.38 64.07 1.35
C ASP A 45 -24.37 63.14 2.05
N THR A 46 -23.82 63.54 3.20
CA THR A 46 -22.96 62.65 4.01
C THR A 46 -23.73 61.44 4.56
N TYR A 47 -24.98 61.60 4.99
CA TYR A 47 -25.82 60.50 5.45
C TYR A 47 -26.16 59.51 4.32
N LYS A 48 -26.39 60.00 3.10
CA LYS A 48 -26.61 59.13 1.93
C LYS A 48 -25.36 58.32 1.59
N GLU A 49 -24.18 58.95 1.63
CA GLU A 49 -22.93 58.24 1.38
C GLU A 49 -22.66 57.16 2.42
N THR A 50 -22.87 57.47 3.70
CA THR A 50 -22.68 56.50 4.80
C THR A 50 -23.71 55.37 4.75
N ALA A 51 -24.97 55.65 4.42
CA ALA A 51 -26.00 54.63 4.20
C ALA A 51 -25.64 53.70 3.03
N GLY A 52 -25.07 54.23 1.95
CA GLY A 52 -24.54 53.44 0.84
C GLY A 52 -23.44 52.47 1.28
N LYS A 53 -22.43 52.98 2.01
CA LYS A 53 -21.34 52.16 2.56
C LYS A 53 -21.85 51.06 3.50
N LEU A 54 -22.85 51.37 4.34
CA LEU A 54 -23.44 50.39 5.25
C LEU A 54 -24.10 49.23 4.50
N ALA A 55 -24.82 49.52 3.40
CA ALA A 55 -25.44 48.49 2.58
C ALA A 55 -24.40 47.57 1.91
N ASP A 56 -23.26 48.12 1.49
CA ASP A 56 -22.18 47.32 0.91
C ASP A 56 -21.50 46.44 1.96
N VAL A 57 -21.21 46.98 3.15
CA VAL A 57 -20.67 46.20 4.28
C VAL A 57 -21.63 45.09 4.70
N GLN A 58 -22.95 45.33 4.69
CA GLN A 58 -23.95 44.31 5.00
C GLN A 58 -23.89 43.16 3.99
N LYS A 59 -23.75 43.46 2.69
CA LYS A 59 -23.61 42.44 1.63
C LYS A 59 -22.32 41.64 1.78
N GLU A 60 -21.19 42.30 2.06
CA GLU A 60 -19.91 41.62 2.29
C GLU A 60 -19.98 40.69 3.50
N LEU A 61 -20.66 41.12 4.57
CA LEU A 61 -20.87 40.31 5.77
C LEU A 61 -21.72 39.08 5.48
N GLU A 62 -22.85 39.23 4.77
CA GLU A 62 -23.71 38.10 4.37
C GLU A 62 -22.98 37.11 3.45
N ALA A 63 -22.17 37.62 2.51
CA ALA A 63 -21.33 36.79 1.64
C ALA A 63 -20.28 36.01 2.46
N ALA A 64 -19.58 36.68 3.37
CA ALA A 64 -18.58 36.05 4.24
C ALA A 64 -19.21 35.03 5.20
N GLN A 65 -20.41 35.30 5.74
CA GLN A 65 -21.15 34.34 6.55
C GLN A 65 -21.57 33.10 5.76
N THR A 66 -22.02 33.30 4.52
CA THR A 66 -22.37 32.20 3.61
C THR A 66 -21.14 31.35 3.30
N GLU A 67 -20.01 31.95 2.95
CA GLU A 67 -18.76 31.25 2.66
C GLU A 67 -18.19 30.52 3.90
N LEU A 68 -18.29 31.15 5.08
CA LEU A 68 -17.90 30.54 6.35
C LEU A 68 -18.81 29.36 6.70
N SER A 69 -20.12 29.46 6.46
CA SER A 69 -21.07 28.36 6.69
C SER A 69 -20.84 27.19 5.73
N ALA A 70 -20.50 27.46 4.46
CA ALA A 70 -20.13 26.45 3.48
C ALA A 70 -18.77 25.79 3.77
N SER A 71 -17.87 26.50 4.46
CA SER A 71 -16.55 26.00 4.88
C SER A 71 -16.56 25.28 6.24
N LYS A 72 -17.60 25.49 7.06
CA LYS A 72 -17.71 24.88 8.38
C LYS A 72 -18.12 23.41 8.28
N ASN A 73 -17.17 22.58 8.68
CA ASN A 73 -17.30 21.26 9.31
C ASN A 73 -17.59 20.05 8.41
N ASP A 74 -18.64 20.03 7.60
CA ASP A 74 -19.05 18.75 7.02
C ASP A 74 -18.02 18.19 6.02
N LYS A 75 -17.43 19.04 5.18
CA LYS A 75 -16.48 18.55 4.17
C LYS A 75 -15.20 17.97 4.77
N TRP A 76 -14.64 18.58 5.81
CA TRP A 76 -13.38 18.13 6.39
C TRP A 76 -13.57 16.98 7.37
N GLU A 77 -14.63 17.00 8.17
CA GLU A 77 -14.95 15.91 9.09
C GLU A 77 -15.31 14.63 8.32
N LEU A 78 -16.11 14.73 7.26
CA LEU A 78 -16.44 13.58 6.40
C LEU A 78 -15.19 13.02 5.71
N LYS A 79 -14.33 13.88 5.15
CA LYS A 79 -13.07 13.43 4.54
C LYS A 79 -12.16 12.75 5.55
N TYR A 80 -12.06 13.29 6.76
CA TYR A 80 -11.25 12.70 7.81
C TYR A 80 -11.80 11.33 8.25
N LYS A 81 -13.11 11.22 8.45
CA LYS A 81 -13.78 9.95 8.78
C LYS A 81 -13.56 8.90 7.69
N ALA A 82 -13.74 9.26 6.43
CA ALA A 82 -13.50 8.35 5.29
C ALA A 82 -12.05 7.86 5.24
N ILE A 83 -11.07 8.78 5.33
CA ILE A 83 -9.64 8.42 5.33
C ILE A 83 -9.30 7.52 6.52
N LYS A 84 -9.90 7.77 7.69
CA LYS A 84 -9.68 6.95 8.88
C LYS A 84 -10.22 5.54 8.70
N GLU A 85 -11.42 5.39 8.15
CA GLU A 85 -12.02 4.09 7.84
C GLU A 85 -11.19 3.31 6.80
N ASP A 86 -10.79 3.98 5.72
CA ASP A 86 -9.92 3.38 4.69
C ASP A 86 -8.58 2.92 5.26
N PHE A 87 -8.00 3.69 6.18
CA PHE A 87 -6.73 3.36 6.81
C PHE A 87 -6.83 2.17 7.77
N GLU A 88 -7.90 2.10 8.57
CA GLU A 88 -8.15 0.94 9.44
C GLU A 88 -8.45 -0.32 8.62
N ALA A 89 -9.21 -0.20 7.53
CA ALA A 89 -9.46 -1.30 6.59
C ALA A 89 -8.16 -1.78 5.93
N TYR A 90 -7.29 -0.86 5.51
CA TYR A 90 -5.98 -1.18 4.93
C TYR A 90 -5.10 -1.94 5.93
N LYS A 91 -5.04 -1.50 7.20
CA LYS A 91 -4.30 -2.23 8.24
C LYS A 91 -4.84 -3.64 8.45
N ALA A 92 -6.15 -3.80 8.56
CA ALA A 92 -6.77 -5.11 8.72
C ALA A 92 -6.44 -6.03 7.53
N GLN A 93 -6.52 -5.51 6.30
CA GLN A 93 -6.14 -6.25 5.10
C GLN A 93 -4.66 -6.62 5.11
N GLN A 94 -3.77 -5.73 5.55
CA GLN A 94 -2.34 -6.02 5.64
C GLN A 94 -2.06 -7.11 6.67
N SER A 95 -2.64 -7.02 7.87
CA SER A 95 -2.52 -8.06 8.89
C SER A 95 -3.06 -9.41 8.41
N GLN A 96 -4.16 -9.42 7.66
CA GLN A 96 -4.68 -10.64 7.04
C GLN A 96 -3.71 -11.22 6.01
N LYS A 97 -3.12 -10.38 5.14
CA LYS A 97 -2.12 -10.81 4.15
C LYS A 97 -0.86 -11.37 4.82
N ASP A 98 -0.37 -10.72 5.86
CA ASP A 98 0.82 -11.15 6.59
C ASP A 98 0.55 -12.49 7.31
N ALA A 99 -0.63 -12.63 7.92
CA ALA A 99 -1.06 -13.90 8.54
C ALA A 99 -1.21 -15.02 7.50
N HIS A 100 -1.83 -14.74 6.35
CA HIS A 100 -1.95 -15.69 5.25
C HIS A 100 -0.58 -16.13 4.73
N ALA A 101 0.34 -15.19 4.51
CA ALA A 101 1.70 -15.50 4.04
C ALA A 101 2.47 -16.38 5.04
N ALA A 102 2.34 -16.12 6.35
CA ALA A 102 2.93 -16.96 7.38
C ALA A 102 2.35 -18.39 7.37
N LYS A 103 1.03 -18.52 7.25
CA LYS A 103 0.34 -19.81 7.14
C LYS A 103 0.72 -20.56 5.87
N GLU A 104 0.79 -19.86 4.73
CA GLU A 104 1.18 -20.44 3.44
C GLU A 104 2.61 -20.97 3.49
N ALA A 105 3.53 -20.22 4.10
CA ALA A 105 4.92 -20.64 4.28
C ALA A 105 5.03 -21.92 5.14
N ALA A 106 4.32 -21.95 6.28
CA ALA A 106 4.29 -23.11 7.17
C ALA A 106 3.67 -24.34 6.49
N TYR A 107 2.55 -24.16 5.79
CA TYR A 107 1.87 -25.23 5.08
C TYR A 107 2.71 -25.74 3.90
N ARG A 108 3.38 -24.85 3.16
CA ARG A 108 4.32 -25.22 2.09
C ARG A 108 5.47 -26.08 2.64
N ALA A 109 6.03 -25.73 3.79
CA ALA A 109 7.06 -26.54 4.44
C ALA A 109 6.53 -27.94 4.80
N LEU A 110 5.28 -28.03 5.25
CA LEU A 110 4.64 -29.28 5.61
C LEU A 110 4.34 -30.17 4.39
N LEU A 111 3.89 -29.59 3.27
CA LEU A 111 3.73 -30.30 1.98
C LEU A 111 5.07 -30.86 1.46
N LYS A 112 6.17 -30.09 1.60
CA LYS A 112 7.52 -30.56 1.27
C LYS A 112 7.92 -31.74 2.16
N ALA A 113 7.63 -31.68 3.46
CA ALA A 113 7.87 -32.79 4.38
C ALA A 113 7.01 -34.03 4.08
N ALA A 114 5.83 -33.86 3.47
CA ALA A 114 4.98 -34.95 2.99
C ALA A 114 5.60 -35.69 1.78
N GLY A 115 6.55 -35.06 1.08
CA GLY A 115 7.19 -35.61 -0.12
C GLY A 115 6.51 -35.21 -1.43
N ILE A 116 5.59 -34.24 -1.38
CA ILE A 116 4.90 -33.72 -2.57
C ILE A 116 5.93 -33.04 -3.49
N SER A 117 5.90 -33.40 -4.77
CA SER A 117 6.79 -32.85 -5.80
C SER A 117 6.74 -31.32 -5.84
N GLU A 118 7.90 -30.67 -6.01
CA GLU A 118 8.00 -29.20 -6.05
C GLU A 118 7.18 -28.60 -7.21
N LYS A 119 7.02 -29.37 -8.30
CA LYS A 119 6.19 -29.03 -9.47
C LYS A 119 4.69 -28.95 -9.15
N ARG A 120 4.23 -29.58 -8.06
CA ARG A 120 2.81 -29.65 -7.68
C ARG A 120 2.48 -28.84 -6.45
N LEU A 121 3.48 -28.38 -5.69
CA LEU A 121 3.28 -27.60 -4.46
C LEU A 121 2.37 -26.39 -4.67
N GLU A 122 2.57 -25.58 -5.70
CA GLU A 122 1.73 -24.40 -5.96
C GLU A 122 0.28 -24.78 -6.29
N SER A 123 0.08 -25.87 -7.03
CA SER A 123 -1.26 -26.36 -7.36
C SER A 123 -1.99 -26.85 -6.10
N VAL A 124 -1.28 -27.55 -5.22
CA VAL A 124 -1.83 -28.03 -3.94
C VAL A 124 -2.13 -26.86 -3.02
N LEU A 125 -1.22 -25.89 -2.89
CA LEU A 125 -1.42 -24.69 -2.07
C LEU A 125 -2.65 -23.89 -2.50
N ARG A 126 -2.87 -23.73 -3.81
CA ARG A 126 -4.02 -22.95 -4.34
C ARG A 126 -5.37 -23.57 -4.02
N VAL A 127 -5.44 -24.89 -3.83
CA VAL A 127 -6.70 -25.62 -3.56
C VAL A 127 -6.84 -25.95 -2.07
N SER A 128 -5.76 -25.83 -1.30
CA SER A 128 -5.77 -26.09 0.14
C SER A 128 -6.34 -24.90 0.92
N ASP A 129 -7.04 -25.21 2.01
CA ASP A 129 -7.47 -24.21 2.99
C ASP A 129 -6.28 -23.82 3.90
N VAL A 130 -5.45 -22.90 3.40
CA VAL A 130 -4.29 -22.37 4.13
C VAL A 130 -4.73 -21.49 5.31
N ASP A 131 -5.84 -20.76 5.17
CA ASP A 131 -6.32 -19.84 6.20
C ASP A 131 -6.90 -20.57 7.43
N GLY A 132 -7.45 -21.77 7.25
CA GLY A 132 -7.89 -22.65 8.33
C GLY A 132 -6.77 -23.29 9.15
N VAL A 133 -5.50 -23.08 8.79
CA VAL A 133 -4.35 -23.64 9.50
C VAL A 133 -4.00 -22.80 10.73
N GLU A 134 -3.88 -23.46 11.89
CA GLU A 134 -3.36 -22.84 13.11
C GLU A 134 -1.84 -23.04 13.21
N LEU A 135 -1.14 -21.97 13.59
CA LEU A 135 0.30 -21.99 13.82
C LEU A 135 0.59 -22.07 15.32
N ASN A 136 1.60 -22.84 15.70
CA ASN A 136 2.13 -22.89 17.05
C ASN A 136 3.07 -21.68 17.31
N GLU A 137 3.58 -21.57 18.54
CA GLU A 137 4.51 -20.48 18.94
C GLU A 137 5.80 -20.42 18.12
N LYS A 138 6.16 -21.51 17.42
CA LYS A 138 7.34 -21.58 16.54
C LYS A 138 7.03 -21.19 15.10
N GLY A 139 5.78 -20.85 14.78
CA GLY A 139 5.33 -20.55 13.42
C GLY A 139 5.14 -21.79 12.54
N GLU A 140 5.08 -22.99 13.12
CA GLU A 140 4.80 -24.24 12.42
C GLU A 140 3.33 -24.61 12.57
N VAL A 141 2.81 -25.48 11.70
CA VAL A 141 1.43 -25.99 11.83
C VAL A 141 1.24 -26.73 13.16
N ALA A 142 0.25 -26.33 13.97
CA ALA A 142 0.06 -26.88 15.32
C ALA A 142 -0.13 -28.41 15.32
N ASP A 143 -0.99 -28.93 14.45
CA ASP A 143 -1.24 -30.37 14.29
C ASP A 143 -0.39 -31.01 13.19
N ALA A 144 0.88 -30.59 13.08
CA ALA A 144 1.73 -30.95 11.94
C ALA A 144 1.80 -32.46 11.68
N LYS A 145 1.84 -33.30 12.72
CA LYS A 145 1.96 -34.76 12.58
C LYS A 145 0.74 -35.40 11.94
N ASP A 146 -0.46 -35.00 12.33
CA ASP A 146 -1.70 -35.59 11.82
C ASP A 146 -2.06 -35.01 10.45
N ARG A 147 -1.78 -33.72 10.24
CA ARG A 147 -1.83 -33.08 8.92
C ARG A 147 -0.88 -33.75 7.93
N LEU A 148 0.35 -34.08 8.35
CA LEU A 148 1.34 -34.74 7.50
C LEU A 148 0.88 -36.13 7.05
N LYS A 149 0.24 -36.92 7.93
CA LYS A 149 -0.33 -38.22 7.57
C LYS A 149 -1.46 -38.04 6.55
N SER A 150 -2.41 -37.15 6.85
CA SER A 150 -3.56 -36.87 5.98
C SER A 150 -3.10 -36.41 4.59
N LEU A 151 -2.09 -35.54 4.51
CA LEU A 151 -1.54 -35.07 3.24
C LEU A 151 -0.83 -36.15 2.44
N LYS A 152 -0.18 -37.12 3.11
CA LYS A 152 0.43 -38.25 2.42
C LYS A 152 -0.62 -39.18 1.79
N GLU A 153 -1.81 -39.24 2.39
CA GLU A 153 -2.94 -40.02 1.87
C GLU A 153 -3.68 -39.24 0.77
N GLU A 154 -4.05 -37.98 1.03
CA GLU A 154 -4.81 -37.12 0.11
C GLU A 154 -4.05 -36.80 -1.18
N TRP A 155 -2.73 -36.63 -1.10
CA TRP A 155 -1.89 -36.23 -2.23
C TRP A 155 -0.89 -37.31 -2.63
N ALA A 156 -1.19 -38.59 -2.34
CA ALA A 156 -0.32 -39.73 -2.63
C ALA A 156 0.20 -39.74 -4.08
N ASP A 157 -0.66 -39.43 -5.05
CA ASP A 157 -0.33 -39.39 -6.48
C ASP A 157 0.70 -38.30 -6.86
N PHE A 158 0.91 -37.30 -6.00
CA PHE A 158 1.86 -36.21 -6.23
C PHE A 158 3.16 -36.37 -5.46
N ILE A 159 3.32 -37.46 -4.70
CA ILE A 159 4.55 -37.79 -4.00
C ILE A 159 5.53 -38.43 -4.99
N GLU A 160 6.75 -37.92 -5.06
CA GLU A 160 7.76 -38.49 -5.96
C GLU A 160 8.26 -39.83 -5.42
N THR A 161 7.91 -40.92 -6.10
CA THR A 161 8.55 -42.22 -5.87
C THR A 161 9.95 -42.21 -6.48
N ARG A 162 10.98 -42.09 -5.64
CA ARG A 162 12.36 -42.37 -6.05
C ARG A 162 12.60 -43.87 -6.02
N GLU A 163 12.54 -44.50 -7.18
CA GLU A 163 13.03 -45.87 -7.35
C GLU A 163 14.56 -45.82 -7.46
N ILE A 164 15.25 -46.33 -6.44
CA ILE A 164 16.71 -46.49 -6.50
C ILE A 164 16.97 -47.73 -7.34
N GLN A 165 17.22 -47.56 -8.63
CA GLN A 165 17.79 -48.66 -9.42
C GLN A 165 19.22 -48.91 -8.94
N GLY A 166 19.45 -50.09 -8.37
CA GLY A 166 20.79 -50.58 -8.07
C GLY A 166 21.62 -50.69 -9.35
N ALA A 167 22.95 -50.65 -9.20
CA ALA A 167 23.86 -50.79 -10.33
C ALA A 167 23.52 -52.06 -11.15
N GLN A 168 23.37 -51.92 -12.47
CA GLN A 168 23.23 -53.04 -13.38
C GLN A 168 24.49 -53.91 -13.32
N ILE A 169 24.43 -54.99 -12.54
CA ILE A 169 25.50 -55.99 -12.36
C ILE A 169 25.61 -56.98 -13.55
N SER A 170 24.82 -56.79 -14.61
CA SER A 170 24.81 -57.70 -15.77
C SER A 170 26.14 -57.69 -16.54
N THR A 171 26.96 -56.65 -16.39
CA THR A 171 28.32 -56.58 -16.94
C THR A 171 29.27 -56.00 -15.89
N PRO A 172 29.81 -56.83 -14.96
CA PRO A 172 30.84 -56.38 -14.05
C PRO A 172 32.08 -55.91 -14.85
N PRO A 173 32.82 -54.90 -14.37
CA PRO A 173 34.09 -54.51 -14.97
C PRO A 173 35.03 -55.72 -15.01
N ASP A 174 35.57 -56.04 -16.19
CA ASP A 174 36.54 -57.11 -16.36
C ASP A 174 37.74 -56.88 -15.44
N GLY A 175 37.86 -57.70 -14.39
CA GLY A 175 39.10 -57.80 -13.61
C GLY A 175 39.01 -57.72 -12.08
N ALA A 176 37.84 -57.58 -11.46
CA ALA A 176 37.76 -57.39 -10.00
C ALA A 176 37.32 -58.61 -9.17
N GLY A 177 37.29 -59.82 -9.74
CA GLY A 177 36.90 -61.02 -8.98
C GLY A 177 37.38 -62.32 -9.61
N GLY A 178 38.40 -62.93 -9.02
CA GLY A 178 38.78 -64.32 -9.30
C GLY A 178 39.95 -64.46 -10.27
N GLY A 179 41.14 -64.03 -9.86
CA GLY A 179 42.38 -64.53 -10.45
C GLY A 179 42.41 -66.06 -10.36
N ARG A 180 42.24 -66.75 -11.49
CA ARG A 180 42.70 -68.13 -11.63
C ARG A 180 44.23 -68.09 -11.54
N THR A 181 44.76 -68.20 -10.34
CA THR A 181 46.17 -68.52 -10.09
C THR A 181 46.40 -69.91 -10.69
N MET A 182 46.92 -69.95 -11.91
CA MET A 182 47.39 -71.20 -12.52
C MET A 182 48.58 -71.69 -11.71
N THR A 183 48.66 -72.99 -11.41
CA THR A 183 49.86 -73.54 -10.74
C THR A 183 51.05 -73.59 -11.70
N LYS A 184 52.26 -73.70 -11.16
CA LYS A 184 53.50 -73.77 -11.95
C LYS A 184 53.44 -74.92 -12.97
N GLU A 185 52.85 -76.05 -12.58
CA GLU A 185 52.69 -77.25 -13.40
C GLU A 185 51.71 -77.03 -14.55
N GLN A 186 50.61 -76.32 -14.29
CA GLN A 186 49.62 -76.01 -15.30
C GLN A 186 50.20 -75.08 -16.38
N ILE A 187 51.07 -74.15 -15.99
CA ILE A 187 51.78 -73.26 -16.92
C ILE A 187 52.77 -74.07 -17.76
N LEU A 188 53.54 -74.98 -17.16
CA LEU A 188 54.53 -75.80 -17.88
C LEU A 188 53.89 -76.83 -18.82
N ALA A 189 52.67 -77.28 -18.53
CA ALA A 189 51.91 -78.22 -19.37
C ALA A 189 51.34 -77.58 -20.66
N ILE A 190 51.40 -76.25 -20.81
CA ILE A 190 50.97 -75.56 -22.03
C ILE A 190 51.90 -75.98 -23.18
N LYS A 191 51.32 -76.64 -24.20
CA LYS A 191 52.04 -77.15 -25.38
C LYS A 191 52.57 -76.03 -26.26
N ASP A 192 51.80 -74.95 -26.41
CA ASP A 192 52.22 -73.77 -27.18
C ASP A 192 53.28 -72.98 -26.40
N THR A 193 54.44 -72.80 -27.03
CA THR A 193 55.60 -72.12 -26.42
C THR A 193 55.35 -70.64 -26.17
N GLY A 194 54.64 -69.96 -27.08
CA GLY A 194 54.37 -68.53 -26.99
C GLY A 194 53.32 -68.19 -25.92
N GLU A 195 52.32 -69.05 -25.75
CA GLU A 195 51.35 -68.94 -24.66
C GLU A 195 51.97 -69.31 -23.31
N ARG A 196 52.81 -70.35 -23.26
CA ARG A 196 53.54 -70.71 -22.05
C ARG A 196 54.40 -69.54 -21.53
N GLN A 197 55.15 -68.89 -22.40
CA GLN A 197 55.98 -67.73 -22.02
C GLN A 197 55.13 -66.56 -21.52
N ARG A 198 53.99 -66.26 -22.17
CA ARG A 198 53.06 -65.20 -21.73
C ARG A 198 52.44 -65.53 -20.37
N ALA A 199 52.11 -66.80 -20.12
CA ALA A 199 51.59 -67.25 -18.83
C ALA A 199 52.65 -67.18 -17.73
N MET A 200 53.92 -67.53 -18.01
CA MET A 200 55.04 -67.35 -17.08
C MET A 200 55.27 -65.88 -16.76
N ALA A 201 55.20 -64.98 -17.76
CA ALA A 201 55.38 -63.53 -17.57
C ALA A 201 54.27 -62.89 -16.73
N ARG A 202 53.05 -63.45 -16.75
CA ARG A 202 51.93 -63.00 -15.90
C ARG A 202 51.96 -63.60 -14.49
N ASN A 203 52.80 -64.61 -14.24
CA ASN A 203 52.88 -65.34 -12.97
C ASN A 203 54.34 -65.54 -12.54
N LEU A 204 55.16 -64.49 -12.63
CA LEU A 204 56.61 -64.52 -12.37
C LEU A 204 56.94 -65.00 -10.95
N ASP A 205 56.07 -64.70 -9.99
CA ASP A 205 56.22 -65.10 -8.58
C ASP A 205 56.26 -66.62 -8.40
N LEU A 206 55.52 -67.39 -9.21
CA LEU A 206 55.53 -68.86 -9.18
C LEU A 206 56.85 -69.48 -9.66
N PHE A 207 57.64 -68.69 -10.38
CA PHE A 207 58.96 -69.10 -10.89
C PHE A 207 60.11 -68.50 -10.06
N GLY A 208 59.80 -67.86 -8.93
CA GLY A 208 60.80 -67.27 -8.03
C GLY A 208 61.49 -66.04 -8.62
N ILE A 209 60.92 -65.45 -9.66
CA ILE A 209 61.44 -64.25 -10.32
C ILE A 209 60.63 -63.08 -9.77
N LYS A 210 61.20 -62.31 -8.85
CA LYS A 210 60.57 -61.05 -8.41
C LYS A 210 60.48 -60.12 -9.62
N GLY A 211 59.27 -59.76 -10.02
CA GLY A 211 59.07 -58.70 -11.01
C GLY A 211 59.76 -57.42 -10.54
N LYS A 212 60.49 -56.75 -11.43
CA LYS A 212 60.90 -55.37 -11.18
C LYS A 212 59.63 -54.53 -11.20
N GLU A 213 59.36 -53.80 -10.12
CA GLU A 213 58.40 -52.69 -10.14
C GLU A 213 58.73 -51.68 -11.24
#